data_AF-A0A1S3DSG1-F1
#
_entry.id   AF-A0A1S3DSG1-F1
#
_cell.length_a   1.000
_cell.length_b   1.000
_cell.length_c   1.000
_cell.angle_alpha   90.00
_cell.angle_beta   90.00
_cell.angle_gamma   90.00
#
_symmetry.space_group_name_H-M   'P 1'
#
loop_
_entity.id
_entity.type
_entity.pdbx_description
1 polymer ?
#
loop_
_entity_poly.entity_id
_entity_poly.type
_entity_poly.pdbx_seq_one_letter_code
_entity_poly.pdbx_strand_id
1 'polypeptide(L)'
;MDACMNVEKEVDKVLSKFSDIQDHAQRTIDDTAQYVANLKNELDQCPPDHELTTAQLHILKDALQKVKDTVQRLAADHRDLHSTVSKVGKTIDRVS
;
A
#
# COMPACT_ATOMS: atom_id res chain seq x y z
N MET A 1 -23.16 -14.96 25.26
CA MET A 1 -23.39 -13.55 24.85
C MET A 1 -22.07 -12.80 24.82
N ASP A 2 -21.32 -12.76 25.93
CA ASP A 2 -20.00 -12.09 26.02
C ASP A 2 -18.96 -12.60 25.01
N ALA A 3 -18.95 -13.90 24.75
CA ALA A 3 -18.10 -14.54 23.75
C ALA A 3 -18.32 -13.97 22.34
N CYS A 4 -19.58 -13.79 21.92
CA CYS A 4 -19.92 -13.19 20.64
C CYS A 4 -19.56 -11.70 20.60
N MET A 5 -19.79 -10.96 21.69
CA MET A 5 -19.41 -9.55 21.79
C MET A 5 -17.89 -9.35 21.68
N ASN A 6 -17.09 -10.27 22.22
CA ASN A 6 -15.63 -10.20 22.10
C ASN A 6 -15.17 -10.44 20.65
N VAL A 7 -15.80 -11.36 19.92
CA VAL A 7 -15.51 -11.58 18.49
C VAL A 7 -15.88 -10.33 17.69
N GLU A 8 -17.07 -9.78 17.91
CA GLU A 8 -17.56 -8.56 17.25
C GLU A 8 -16.58 -7.39 17.45
N LYS A 9 -16.11 -7.18 18.68
CA LYS A 9 -15.12 -6.15 18.99
C LYS A 9 -13.78 -6.34 18.27
N GLU A 10 -13.31 -7.57 18.08
CA GLU A 10 -12.08 -7.82 17.32
C GLU A 10 -12.30 -7.65 15.80
N VAL A 11 -13.48 -7.99 15.29
CA VAL A 11 -13.87 -7.74 13.89
C VAL A 11 -13.90 -6.23 13.62
N ASP A 12 -14.50 -5.43 14.49
CA ASP A 12 -14.53 -3.96 14.35
C ASP A 12 -13.11 -3.37 14.26
N LYS A 13 -12.17 -3.89 15.06
CA LYS A 13 -10.76 -3.47 14.99
C LYS A 13 -10.11 -3.82 13.65
N VAL A 14 -10.41 -5.00 13.10
CA VAL A 14 -9.93 -5.40 11.77
C VAL A 14 -10.49 -4.45 10.71
N LEU A 15 -11.79 -4.20 10.73
CA LEU A 15 -12.47 -3.34 9.76
C LEU A 15 -11.93 -1.90 9.81
N SER A 16 -11.80 -1.32 11.01
CA SER A 16 -11.21 0.01 11.18
C SER A 16 -9.80 0.07 10.61
N LYS A 17 -8.93 -0.87 11.00
CA LYS A 17 -7.54 -0.91 10.54
C LYS A 17 -7.43 -1.13 9.03
N PHE A 18 -8.28 -1.99 8.47
CA PHE A 18 -8.32 -2.24 7.03
C PHE A 18 -8.73 -0.98 6.27
N SER A 19 -9.75 -0.25 6.74
CA SER A 19 -10.18 1.01 6.14
C SER A 19 -9.06 2.05 6.15
N ASP A 20 -8.38 2.21 7.28
CA ASP A 20 -7.27 3.17 7.41
C ASP A 20 -6.12 2.85 6.44
N ILE A 21 -5.75 1.56 6.35
CA ILE A 21 -4.72 1.08 5.42
C ILE A 21 -5.17 1.30 3.98
N GLN A 22 -6.42 0.96 3.64
CA GLN A 22 -6.97 1.12 2.30
C GLN A 22 -6.93 2.58 1.85
N ASP A 23 -7.42 3.51 2.69
CA ASP A 23 -7.47 4.94 2.37
C ASP A 23 -6.07 5.55 2.17
N HIS A 24 -5.10 5.12 2.98
CA HIS A 24 -3.71 5.57 2.84
C HIS A 24 -3.05 4.94 1.60
N ALA A 25 -3.21 3.62 1.42
CA ALA A 25 -2.61 2.87 0.34
C ALA A 25 -3.11 3.37 -1.02
N GLN A 26 -4.42 3.55 -1.16
CA GLN A 26 -5.03 4.04 -2.40
C GLN A 26 -4.43 5.38 -2.81
N ARG A 27 -4.44 6.37 -1.91
CA ARG A 27 -3.84 7.69 -2.19
C ARG A 27 -2.37 7.61 -2.59
N THR A 28 -1.57 6.84 -1.84
CA THR A 28 -0.13 6.73 -2.10
C THR A 28 0.17 6.03 -3.44
N ILE A 29 -0.61 5.01 -3.77
CA ILE A 29 -0.49 4.29 -5.04
C ILE A 29 -0.89 5.20 -6.19
N ASP A 30 -2.01 5.91 -6.08
CA ASP A 30 -2.49 6.82 -7.13
C ASP A 30 -1.48 7.95 -7.38
N ASP A 31 -0.94 8.57 -6.32
CA ASP A 31 0.10 9.60 -6.44
C ASP A 31 1.38 9.06 -7.09
N THR A 32 1.75 7.82 -6.79
CA THR A 32 2.94 7.18 -7.36
C THR A 32 2.71 6.77 -8.81
N ALA A 33 1.54 6.24 -9.14
CA ALA A 33 1.14 5.88 -10.49
C ALA A 33 1.07 7.13 -11.37
N GLN A 34 0.47 8.22 -10.88
CA GLN A 34 0.40 9.47 -11.60
C GLN A 34 1.79 10.06 -11.85
N TYR A 35 2.68 10.00 -10.86
CA TYR A 35 4.07 10.45 -11.02
C TYR A 35 4.79 9.67 -12.12
N VAL A 36 4.69 8.34 -12.12
CA VAL A 36 5.30 7.49 -13.15
C VAL A 36 4.67 7.73 -14.52
N ALA A 37 3.35 7.93 -14.60
CA ALA A 37 2.66 8.22 -15.85
C ALA A 37 3.10 9.56 -16.45
N ASN A 38 3.27 10.60 -15.62
CA ASN A 38 3.77 11.89 -16.07
C ASN A 38 5.19 11.78 -16.62
N LEU A 39 6.09 11.08 -15.90
CA LEU A 39 7.45 10.84 -16.39
C LEU A 39 7.45 10.09 -17.73
N LYS A 40 6.60 9.07 -17.88
CA LYS A 40 6.46 8.36 -19.15
C LYS A 40 6.03 9.32 -20.27
N ASN A 41 5.01 10.15 -20.03
CA ASN A 41 4.51 11.10 -21.02
C ASN A 41 5.56 12.15 -21.42
N GLU A 42 6.41 12.59 -20.50
CA GLU A 42 7.52 13.50 -20.78
C GLU A 42 8.60 12.82 -21.64
N LEU A 43 8.91 11.55 -21.36
CA LEU A 43 9.86 10.77 -22.15
C LEU A 43 9.34 10.45 -23.56
N ASP A 44 8.05 10.16 -23.69
CA ASP A 44 7.39 9.89 -24.98
C ASP A 44 7.36 11.13 -25.91
N GLN A 45 7.50 12.35 -25.35
CA GLN A 45 7.60 13.60 -26.12
C GLN A 45 9.02 13.93 -26.59
N CYS A 46 10.01 13.14 -26.17
CA CYS A 46 11.39 13.35 -26.61
C CYS A 46 11.57 12.89 -28.07
N PRO A 47 12.49 13.52 -28.84
CA PRO A 47 12.83 13.06 -30.18
C PRO A 47 13.31 11.60 -30.21
N PRO A 48 13.19 10.91 -31.36
CA PRO A 48 13.89 9.65 -31.57
C PRO A 48 15.39 9.80 -31.27
N ASP A 49 15.98 8.81 -30.62
CA ASP A 49 17.39 8.79 -30.20
C ASP A 49 17.79 9.82 -29.13
N HIS A 50 16.82 10.39 -28.39
CA HIS A 50 17.13 11.24 -27.24
C HIS A 50 17.88 10.47 -26.15
N GLU A 51 19.12 10.87 -25.88
CA GLU A 51 19.90 10.35 -24.76
C GLU A 51 19.46 11.02 -23.44
N LEU A 52 19.15 10.19 -22.44
CA LEU A 52 18.77 10.69 -21.12
C LEU A 52 19.95 11.41 -20.47
N THR A 53 19.69 12.64 -20.03
CA THR A 53 20.65 13.39 -19.20
C THR A 53 20.84 12.70 -17.85
N THR A 54 21.97 12.94 -17.18
CA THR A 54 22.24 12.44 -15.82
C THR A 54 21.12 12.83 -14.84
N ALA A 55 20.53 14.01 -14.99
CA ALA A 55 19.42 14.46 -14.17
C ALA A 55 18.15 13.62 -14.42
N GLN A 56 17.79 13.38 -15.68
CA GLN A 56 16.64 12.53 -16.04
C GLN A 56 16.83 11.08 -15.55
N LEU A 57 18.04 10.53 -15.65
CA LEU A 57 18.37 9.22 -15.10
C LEU A 57 18.19 9.18 -13.57
N HIS A 58 18.54 10.25 -12.86
CA HIS A 58 18.34 10.33 -11.41
C HIS A 58 16.86 10.36 -11.05
N ILE A 59 16.08 11.20 -11.73
CA ILE A 59 14.63 11.29 -11.57
C ILE A 59 13.96 9.92 -11.79
N LEU A 60 14.37 9.17 -12.82
CA LEU A 60 13.84 7.83 -13.09
C LEU A 60 14.19 6.84 -11.96
N LYS A 61 15.42 6.89 -11.45
CA LYS A 61 15.83 6.05 -10.31
C LYS A 61 15.04 6.39 -9.05
N ASP A 62 14.78 7.67 -8.79
CA ASP A 62 13.98 8.11 -7.65
C ASP A 62 12.53 7.67 -7.79
N ALA A 63 11.97 7.71 -9.00
CA ALA A 63 10.64 7.17 -9.29
C ALA A 63 10.55 5.67 -9.01
N LEU A 64 11.54 4.88 -9.45
CA LEU A 64 11.62 3.45 -9.16
C LEU A 64 11.75 3.18 -7.66
N GLN A 65 12.55 3.98 -6.95
CA GLN A 65 12.70 3.88 -5.50
C GLN A 65 11.37 4.20 -4.79
N LYS A 66 10.65 5.24 -5.21
CA LYS A 66 9.33 5.60 -4.66
C LYS A 66 8.31 4.48 -4.86
N VAL A 67 8.29 3.84 -6.03
CA VAL A 67 7.44 2.66 -6.31
C VAL A 67 7.79 1.52 -5.34
N LYS A 68 9.08 1.20 -5.22
CA LYS A 68 9.56 0.14 -4.33
C LYS A 68 9.16 0.42 -2.88
N ASP A 69 9.37 1.63 -2.38
CA ASP A 69 9.05 2.02 -1.00
C ASP A 69 7.54 1.95 -0.73
N THR A 70 6.73 2.37 -1.71
CA THR A 70 5.26 2.29 -1.62
C THR A 70 4.78 0.84 -1.50
N VAL A 71 5.30 -0.05 -2.36
CA VAL A 71 4.95 -1.49 -2.32
C VAL A 71 5.45 -2.14 -1.03
N GLN A 72 6.66 -1.81 -0.58
CA GLN A 72 7.21 -2.35 0.67
C GLN A 72 6.40 -1.91 1.90
N ARG A 73 5.94 -0.66 1.93
CA ARG A 73 5.06 -0.15 2.99
C ARG A 73 3.73 -0.89 3.00
N LEU A 74 3.07 -1.03 1.84
CA LEU A 74 1.83 -1.79 1.73
C LEU A 74 1.99 -3.24 2.20
N ALA A 75 3.09 -3.89 1.85
CA ALA A 75 3.39 -5.24 2.29
C ALA A 75 3.65 -5.33 3.81
N ALA A 76 4.15 -4.27 4.44
CA ALA A 76 4.29 -4.20 5.90
C ALA A 76 2.92 -4.02 6.56
N ASP A 77 2.10 -3.08 6.06
CA ASP A 77 0.75 -2.82 6.57
C ASP A 77 -0.15 -4.06 6.46
N HIS A 78 -0.08 -4.80 5.35
CA HIS A 78 -0.78 -6.06 5.18
C HIS A 78 -0.37 -7.11 6.22
N ARG A 79 0.93 -7.26 6.50
CA ARG A 79 1.42 -8.18 7.53
C ARG A 79 0.93 -7.79 8.93
N ASP A 80 0.90 -6.50 9.22
CA ASP A 80 0.40 -5.98 10.48
C ASP A 80 -1.13 -6.15 10.63
N LEU A 81 -1.90 -5.96 9.55
CA LEU A 81 -3.33 -6.29 9.51
C LEU A 81 -3.59 -7.79 9.73
N HIS A 82 -2.80 -8.65 9.09
CA HIS A 82 -2.91 -10.10 9.24
C HIS A 82 -2.77 -10.54 10.71
N SER A 83 -1.91 -9.87 11.49
CA SER A 83 -1.79 -10.12 12.93
C SER A 83 -3.09 -9.84 13.69
N THR A 84 -3.86 -8.81 13.29
CA THR A 84 -5.16 -8.49 13.87
C THR A 84 -6.21 -9.54 13.47
N VAL A 85 -6.21 -9.97 12.21
CA VAL A 85 -7.11 -11.05 11.72
C VAL A 85 -6.86 -12.35 12.50
N SER A 86 -5.60 -12.70 12.77
CA SER A 86 -5.26 -13.88 13.59
C SER A 86 -5.84 -13.81 15.02
N LYS A 87 -5.97 -12.61 15.61
CA LYS A 87 -6.61 -12.43 16.93
C LYS A 87 -8.11 -12.71 16.89
N VAL A 88 -8.79 -12.38 15.79
CA VAL A 88 -10.20 -12.74 15.58
C VAL A 88 -10.34 -14.25 15.58
N GLY A 89 -9.53 -14.96 14.78
CA GLY A 89 -9.53 -16.43 14.72
C GLY A 89 -9.33 -17.07 16.09
N LYS A 90 -8.30 -16.64 16.83
CA LYS A 90 -8.05 -17.10 18.21
C LYS A 90 -9.20 -16.81 19.17
N THR A 91 -9.91 -15.70 18.98
CA THR A 91 -11.09 -15.37 19.80
C THR A 91 -12.23 -16.31 19.48
N ILE A 92 -12.48 -16.60 18.20
CA ILE A 92 -13.50 -17.58 17.76
C ILE A 92 -13.20 -18.99 18.30
N ASP A 93 -11.93 -19.42 18.24
CA ASP A 93 -11.51 -20.73 18.74
C ASP A 93 -11.78 -20.91 20.25
N ARG A 94 -11.85 -19.82 21.03
CA ARG A 94 -12.18 -19.86 22.47
C ARG A 94 -13.68 -19.93 22.76
N VAL A 95 -14.52 -19.71 21.74
CA VAL A 95 -15.98 -19.75 21.82
C VAL A 95 -16.53 -21.10 21.31
N SER A 96 -15.75 -21.80 20.49
CA SER A 96 -16.06 -23.12 19.93
C SER A 96 -15.77 -24.24 20.93
#